data_AF-A0A1B6EJ96-F1
#
_entry.id   AF-A0A1B6EJ96-F1
#
_cell.length_a   1.000
_cell.length_b   1.000
_cell.length_c   1.000
_cell.angle_alpha   90.00
_cell.angle_beta   90.00
_cell.angle_gamma   90.00
#
_symmetry.space_group_name_H-M   'P 1'
#
loop_
_entity.id
_entity.type
_entity.pdbx_description
1 polymer ?
#
loop_
_entity_poly.entity_id
_entity_poly.type
_entity_poly.pdbx_seq_one_letter_code
_entity_poly.pdbx_strand_id
1 'polypeptide(L)'
;LLRQERLKPALTATKQPLSMDQFRRIYNCSVTPGPSKDTIKAFFKTEREGFCPSHVVVLSKGHMFLVESLRQDGQLLSQSEWEHQLTIVQQTAATHPGQDIPHLSCDHRS
;
A
#
# COMPACT_ATOMS: atom_id res chain seq x y z
N LEU A 1 -1.14 -13.90 -2.48
CA LEU A 1 -0.28 -14.38 -3.59
C LEU A 1 1.19 -14.04 -3.39
N LEU A 2 1.59 -12.76 -3.41
CA LEU A 2 3.00 -12.36 -3.27
C LEU A 2 3.62 -12.75 -1.93
N ARG A 3 2.94 -12.48 -0.81
CA ARG A 3 3.44 -12.87 0.53
C ARG A 3 3.65 -14.38 0.68
N GLN A 4 2.86 -15.18 -0.02
CA GLN A 4 2.92 -16.65 -0.03
C GLN A 4 3.88 -17.19 -1.08
N GLU A 5 4.56 -16.32 -1.85
CA GLU A 5 5.47 -16.72 -2.93
C GLU A 5 4.79 -17.61 -4.00
N ARG A 6 3.46 -17.46 -4.17
CA ARG A 6 2.65 -18.25 -5.12
C ARG A 6 2.53 -17.63 -6.51
N LEU A 7 3.07 -16.44 -6.70
CA LEU A 7 3.09 -15.78 -8.00
C LEU A 7 4.16 -16.45 -8.88
N LYS A 8 3.75 -16.94 -10.06
CA LYS A 8 4.69 -17.57 -11.00
C LYS A 8 5.65 -16.52 -11.59
N PRO A 9 6.94 -16.86 -11.79
CA PRO A 9 7.87 -15.98 -12.48
C PRO A 9 7.37 -15.60 -13.87
N ALA A 10 7.54 -14.34 -14.25
CA ALA A 10 7.36 -13.92 -15.63
C ALA A 10 8.40 -14.60 -16.51
N LEU A 11 8.02 -14.95 -17.74
CA LEU A 11 8.90 -15.61 -18.70
C LEU A 11 9.14 -14.69 -19.90
N THR A 12 10.33 -14.75 -20.47
CA THR A 12 10.62 -14.16 -21.79
C THR A 12 9.87 -14.91 -22.90
N ALA A 13 9.87 -14.36 -24.12
CA ALA A 13 9.39 -15.07 -25.32
C ALA A 13 10.12 -16.41 -25.54
N THR A 14 11.38 -16.52 -25.10
CA THR A 14 12.21 -17.74 -25.14
C THR A 14 12.05 -18.64 -23.91
N LYS A 15 11.00 -18.42 -23.09
CA LYS A 15 10.68 -19.19 -21.87
C LYS A 15 11.74 -19.11 -20.76
N GLN A 16 12.58 -18.08 -20.74
CA GLN A 16 13.54 -17.85 -19.66
C GLN A 16 12.88 -17.09 -18.51
N PRO A 17 13.09 -17.46 -17.24
CA PRO A 17 12.53 -16.75 -16.10
C PRO A 17 13.16 -15.37 -15.93
N LEU A 18 12.33 -14.36 -15.71
CA LEU A 18 12.75 -13.01 -15.37
C LEU A 18 12.87 -12.83 -13.85
N SER A 19 13.70 -11.87 -13.45
CA SER A 19 13.79 -11.47 -12.04
C SER A 19 12.44 -10.98 -11.53
N MET A 20 12.03 -11.46 -10.36
CA MET A 20 10.80 -11.06 -9.68
C MET A 20 11.04 -10.01 -8.59
N ASP A 21 12.26 -9.48 -8.47
CA ASP A 21 12.63 -8.54 -7.38
C ASP A 21 11.79 -7.26 -7.39
N GLN A 22 11.36 -6.80 -8.57
CA GLN A 22 10.51 -5.61 -8.71
C GLN A 22 9.18 -5.76 -7.95
N PHE A 23 8.64 -6.98 -7.84
CA PHE A 23 7.39 -7.22 -7.12
C PHE A 23 7.50 -6.96 -5.62
N ARG A 24 8.72 -6.96 -5.06
CA ARG A 24 8.96 -6.64 -3.65
C ARG A 24 8.75 -5.16 -3.34
N ARG A 25 8.59 -4.31 -4.37
CA ARG A 25 8.42 -2.85 -4.24
C ARG A 25 7.02 -2.36 -4.59
N ILE A 26 6.09 -3.27 -4.93
CA ILE A 26 4.71 -2.89 -5.31
C ILE A 26 3.87 -2.53 -4.08
N TYR A 27 4.03 -3.27 -2.98
CA TYR A 27 3.27 -3.07 -1.75
C TYR A 27 4.20 -2.58 -0.63
N ASN A 28 3.64 -1.84 0.32
CA ASN A 28 4.34 -1.37 1.51
C ASN A 28 5.68 -0.70 1.19
N CYS A 29 5.71 0.06 0.10
CA CYS A 29 6.88 0.75 -0.38
C CYS A 29 6.54 2.23 -0.55
N SER A 30 7.38 3.10 -0.01
CA SER A 30 7.20 4.55 -0.09
C SER A 30 8.52 5.25 -0.38
N VAL A 31 8.41 6.44 -0.95
CA VAL A 31 9.54 7.34 -1.14
C VAL A 31 9.52 8.36 -0.01
N THR A 32 10.65 8.52 0.67
CA THR A 32 10.86 9.59 1.64
C THR A 32 11.67 10.70 0.97
N PRO A 33 11.11 11.92 0.89
CA PRO A 33 11.83 13.11 0.49
C PRO A 33 13.12 13.32 1.28
N GLY A 34 14.25 13.52 0.59
CA GLY A 34 15.51 13.96 1.22
C GLY A 34 15.98 15.32 0.69
N PRO A 35 16.87 16.04 1.41
CA PRO A 35 17.37 17.37 1.00
C PRO A 35 18.24 17.39 -0.27
N SER A 36 18.73 16.24 -0.70
CA SER A 36 19.58 16.11 -1.89
C SER A 36 19.25 14.86 -2.71
N LYS A 37 18.74 13.83 -2.05
CA LYS A 37 18.36 12.57 -2.67
C LYS A 37 17.24 11.89 -1.89
N ASP A 38 16.28 11.37 -2.64
CA ASP A 38 15.19 10.59 -2.11
C ASP A 38 15.60 9.18 -1.72
N THR A 39 14.91 8.65 -0.72
CA THR A 39 15.11 7.27 -0.27
C THR A 39 13.86 6.45 -0.46
N ILE A 40 13.97 5.32 -1.14
CA ILE A 40 12.90 4.33 -1.24
C ILE A 40 13.00 3.39 -0.04
N LYS A 41 11.93 3.29 0.74
CA LYS A 41 11.79 2.32 1.83
C LYS A 41 10.74 1.29 1.45
N ALA A 42 11.15 0.02 1.41
CA ALA A 42 10.26 -1.11 1.19
C ALA A 42 10.15 -1.93 2.49
N PHE A 43 8.94 -2.07 3.00
CA PHE A 43 8.61 -2.83 4.20
C PHE A 43 7.92 -4.17 3.89
N PHE A 44 7.68 -4.45 2.61
CA PHE A 44 7.15 -5.74 2.19
C PHE A 44 8.10 -6.87 2.57
N LYS A 45 7.53 -7.92 3.16
CA LYS A 45 8.19 -9.19 3.45
C LYS A 45 7.30 -10.33 2.97
N THR A 46 7.87 -11.47 2.62
CA THR A 46 7.11 -12.72 2.45
C THR A 46 6.73 -13.29 3.82
N GLU A 47 5.87 -14.30 3.87
CA GLU A 47 5.55 -15.00 5.12
C GLU A 47 6.79 -15.64 5.75
N ARG A 48 7.74 -16.10 4.93
CA ARG A 48 9.00 -16.70 5.39
C ARG A 48 9.96 -15.69 6.01
N GLU A 49 9.88 -14.44 5.58
CA GLU A 49 10.74 -13.34 6.03
C GLU A 49 10.17 -12.59 7.24
N GLY A 50 8.87 -12.79 7.53
CA GLY A 50 8.22 -12.38 8.76
C GLY A 50 7.07 -11.38 8.59
N PHE A 51 6.94 -10.50 9.58
CA PHE A 51 5.85 -9.53 9.68
C PHE A 51 5.86 -8.53 8.53
N CYS A 52 4.68 -8.21 8.01
CA CYS A 52 4.46 -7.24 6.96
C CYS A 52 3.19 -6.45 7.30
N PRO A 53 3.22 -5.10 7.23
CA PRO A 53 2.03 -4.29 7.46
C PRO A 53 0.86 -4.70 6.55
N SER A 54 -0.35 -4.67 7.09
CA SER A 54 -1.58 -5.07 6.43
C SER A 54 -2.64 -3.97 6.37
N HIS A 55 -2.40 -2.78 6.89
CA HIS A 55 -3.33 -1.67 6.69
C HIS A 55 -3.16 -1.03 5.32
N VAL A 56 -4.20 -0.34 4.87
CA VAL A 56 -4.16 0.56 3.71
C VAL A 56 -4.41 1.98 4.19
N VAL A 57 -3.81 2.94 3.49
CA VAL A 57 -4.08 4.36 3.71
C VAL A 57 -5.08 4.81 2.65
N VAL A 58 -6.21 5.37 3.10
CA VAL A 58 -7.26 5.91 2.22
C VAL A 58 -7.25 7.43 2.33
N LEU A 59 -7.12 8.09 1.18
CA LEU A 59 -7.19 9.56 1.07
C LEU A 59 -8.61 9.98 0.68
N SER A 60 -9.21 10.91 1.41
CA SER A 60 -10.55 11.43 1.09
C SER A 60 -10.73 12.85 1.59
N LYS A 61 -11.08 13.79 0.69
CA LYS A 61 -11.33 15.21 1.00
C LYS A 61 -10.26 15.87 1.89
N GLY A 62 -8.98 15.65 1.58
CA GLY A 62 -7.84 16.20 2.32
C GLY A 62 -7.50 15.48 3.64
N HIS A 63 -8.19 14.39 3.96
CA HIS A 63 -7.89 13.53 5.11
C HIS A 63 -7.10 12.29 4.72
N MET A 64 -6.43 11.70 5.71
CA MET A 64 -5.77 10.40 5.62
C MET A 64 -6.37 9.46 6.67
N PHE A 65 -6.86 8.30 6.24
CA PHE A 65 -7.40 7.28 7.12
C PHE A 65 -6.56 6.02 7.02
N LEU A 66 -6.27 5.39 8.17
CA LEU A 66 -5.69 4.06 8.21
C LEU A 66 -6.83 3.04 8.36
N VAL A 67 -6.93 2.12 7.41
CA VAL A 67 -7.94 1.07 7.38
C VAL A 67 -7.25 -0.28 7.40
N GLU A 68 -7.54 -1.12 8.39
CA GLU A 68 -7.02 -2.48 8.45
C GLU A 68 -7.61 -3.33 7.31
N SER A 69 -6.77 -4.04 6.54
CA SER A 69 -7.26 -4.94 5.47
C SER A 69 -7.50 -6.38 5.93
N LEU A 70 -7.12 -6.69 7.17
CA LEU A 70 -7.28 -8.00 7.78
C LEU A 70 -8.19 -7.89 9.01
N ARG A 71 -9.05 -8.89 9.18
CA ARG A 71 -9.80 -9.12 10.41
C ARG A 71 -8.86 -9.63 11.51
N GLN A 72 -9.35 -9.67 12.75
CA GLN A 72 -8.58 -10.15 13.91
C GLN A 72 -8.11 -11.60 13.78
N ASP A 73 -8.83 -12.42 13.01
CA ASP A 73 -8.48 -13.81 12.70
C ASP A 73 -7.44 -13.95 11.57
N GLY A 74 -6.96 -12.83 11.01
CA GLY A 74 -5.99 -12.79 9.92
C GLY A 74 -6.58 -12.99 8.53
N GLN A 75 -7.90 -13.13 8.39
CA GLN A 75 -8.53 -13.20 7.08
C GLN A 75 -8.66 -11.81 6.43
N LEU A 76 -8.65 -11.78 5.10
CA LEU A 76 -8.92 -10.56 4.33
C LEU A 76 -10.35 -10.09 4.58
N LEU A 77 -10.54 -8.77 4.62
CA LEU A 77 -11.88 -8.19 4.57
C LEU A 77 -12.62 -8.66 3.32
N SER A 78 -13.91 -8.97 3.49
CA SER A 78 -14.82 -9.24 2.39
C SER A 78 -15.13 -7.96 1.61
N GLN A 79 -15.74 -8.11 0.43
CA GLN A 79 -16.20 -6.95 -0.33
C GLN A 79 -17.16 -6.07 0.47
N SER A 80 -18.15 -6.66 1.14
CA SER A 80 -19.13 -5.91 1.93
C SER A 80 -18.50 -5.18 3.11
N GLU A 81 -17.47 -5.75 3.73
CA GLU A 81 -16.72 -5.09 4.80
C GLU A 81 -15.90 -3.92 4.26
N TRP A 82 -15.24 -4.08 3.11
CA TRP A 82 -14.58 -2.97 2.43
C TRP A 82 -15.54 -1.84 2.10
N GLU A 83 -16.70 -2.16 1.52
CA GLU A 83 -17.75 -1.18 1.22
C GLU A 83 -18.20 -0.44 2.48
N HIS A 84 -18.40 -1.14 3.59
CA HIS A 84 -18.75 -0.53 4.86
C HIS A 84 -17.66 0.41 5.38
N GLN A 85 -16.39 -0.03 5.43
CA GLN A 85 -15.27 0.79 5.87
C GLN A 85 -15.08 2.04 5.00
N LEU A 86 -15.15 1.88 3.68
CA LEU A 86 -15.03 3.00 2.74
C LEU A 86 -16.21 3.98 2.83
N THR A 87 -17.42 3.48 3.10
CA THR A 87 -18.60 4.33 3.36
C THR A 87 -18.38 5.19 4.61
N ILE A 88 -17.86 4.60 5.70
CA ILE A 88 -17.51 5.36 6.91
C ILE A 88 -16.47 6.43 6.59
N VAL A 89 -15.39 6.07 5.91
CA VAL A 89 -14.34 7.02 5.49
C VAL A 89 -14.94 8.19 4.69
N GLN A 90 -15.79 7.91 3.72
CA GLN A 90 -16.44 8.94 2.91
C GLN A 90 -17.35 9.86 3.74
N GLN A 91 -18.16 9.28 4.62
CA GLN A 91 -19.07 10.03 5.49
C GLN A 91 -18.30 10.90 6.49
N THR A 92 -17.27 10.35 7.14
CA THR A 92 -16.40 11.09 8.06
C THR A 92 -15.70 12.24 7.35
N ALA A 93 -15.08 11.97 6.20
CA ALA A 93 -14.40 12.99 5.40
C ALA A 93 -15.36 14.08 4.86
N ALA A 94 -16.67 13.81 4.77
CA ALA A 94 -17.65 14.78 4.33
C ALA A 94 -18.06 15.80 5.42
N THR A 95 -17.76 15.53 6.69
CA THR A 95 -18.14 16.41 7.81
C THR A 95 -17.40 17.74 7.77
N HIS A 96 -16.13 17.73 7.38
CA HIS A 96 -15.32 18.94 7.16
C HIS A 96 -14.11 18.63 6.26
N PRO A 97 -13.51 19.63 5.59
CA PRO A 97 -12.27 19.45 4.85
C PRO A 97 -11.10 19.06 5.77
N GLY A 98 -10.23 18.19 5.28
CA GLY A 98 -8.95 17.90 5.92
C GLY A 98 -7.88 18.94 5.59
N GLN A 99 -6.70 18.82 6.20
CA GLN A 99 -5.58 19.75 5.99
C GLN A 99 -4.86 19.56 4.65
N ASP A 100 -5.20 18.51 3.90
CA ASP A 100 -4.64 18.18 2.59
C ASP A 100 -3.11 18.00 2.58
N ILE A 101 -2.57 17.47 3.68
CA ILE A 101 -1.14 17.12 3.81
C ILE A 101 -0.62 16.25 2.64
N PRO A 102 -1.39 15.29 2.08
CA PRO A 102 -0.94 14.54 0.90
C PRO A 102 -0.55 15.42 -0.30
N HIS A 103 -1.12 16.63 -0.42
CA HIS A 103 -0.79 17.55 -1.50
C HIS A 103 0.70 17.92 -1.55
N LEU A 104 1.36 17.99 -0.39
CA LEU A 104 2.79 18.29 -0.29
C LEU A 104 3.68 17.27 -1.03
N SER A 105 3.16 16.06 -1.30
CA SER A 105 3.88 15.05 -2.08
C SER A 105 3.99 15.39 -3.58
N CYS A 106 3.20 16.35 -4.06
CA CYS A 106 3.22 16.84 -5.43
C CYS A 106 4.20 18.00 -5.65
N ASP A 107 4.76 18.58 -4.58
CA ASP A 107 5.66 19.72 -4.67
C ASP A 107 7.01 19.36 -5.29
N HIS A 108 7.71 20.40 -5.79
CA HIS A 108 9.05 20.24 -6.33
C HIS A 108 10.03 19.74 -5.26
N ARG A 109 10.92 18.83 -5.67
CA ARG A 109 11.94 18.26 -4.79
C ARG A 109 13.19 19.15 -4.86
N SER A 110 13.58 19.72 -3.72
CA SER A 110 14.77 20.56 -3.57
C SER A 110 16.06 19.74 -3.55
#